data_AF-A0A496QKP0-F1
#
_entry.id   AF-A0A496QKP0-F1
#
_cell.length_a   1.000
_cell.length_b   1.000
_cell.length_c   1.000
_cell.angle_alpha   90.00
_cell.angle_beta   90.00
_cell.angle_gamma   90.00
#
_symmetry.space_group_name_H-M   'P 1'
#
loop_
_entity.id
_entity.type
_entity.pdbx_description
1 polymer ?
#
loop_
_entity_poly.entity_id
_entity_poly.type
_entity_poly.pdbx_seq_one_letter_code
_entity_poly.pdbx_strand_id
1 'polypeptide(L)'
;LGKLGIDVALSPRLVAANMILRFVRRGAILSVASLLGSEAEVLELVVSERWVYVDKPLRSIDFPSDTNLGAVVRQGKVIIPSGDTVLKAGDRLIIFSMKKAIPMVEQLLTS
;
A
#
# COMPACT_ATOMS: atom_id res chain seq x y z
N LEU A 1 7.05 -7.16 28.17
CA LEU A 1 6.38 -5.85 28.10
C LEU A 1 5.02 -5.85 28.81
N GLY A 2 4.15 -6.84 28.59
CA GLY A 2 2.86 -6.95 29.32
C GLY A 2 2.95 -7.03 30.86
N LYS A 3 4.05 -7.52 31.44
CA LYS A 3 4.29 -7.50 32.90
C LYS A 3 4.71 -6.12 33.47
N LEU A 4 5.00 -5.14 32.62
CA LEU A 4 5.42 -3.77 33.00
C LEU A 4 4.31 -2.72 32.81
N GLY A 5 3.09 -3.12 32.41
CA GLY A 5 2.00 -2.17 32.11
C GLY A 5 2.24 -1.33 30.86
N ILE A 6 3.08 -1.81 29.92
CA ILE A 6 3.37 -1.12 28.66
C ILE A 6 2.65 -1.86 27.54
N ASP A 7 1.67 -1.19 26.92
CA ASP A 7 0.85 -1.71 25.83
C ASP A 7 1.56 -1.68 24.48
N VAL A 8 2.34 -0.63 24.20
CA VAL A 8 3.09 -0.45 22.95
C VAL A 8 4.46 0.14 23.27
N ALA A 9 5.53 -0.48 22.73
CA ALA A 9 6.89 0.06 22.79
C ALA A 9 7.27 0.67 21.44
N LEU A 10 7.66 1.95 21.43
CA LEU A 10 8.14 2.66 20.24
C LEU A 10 9.64 2.94 20.35
N SER A 11 10.37 2.73 19.27
CA SER A 11 11.78 3.11 19.15
C SER A 11 11.90 4.36 18.28
N PRO A 12 12.33 5.52 18.82
CA PRO A 12 12.53 6.74 18.03
C PRO A 12 13.49 6.52 16.84
N ARG A 13 14.50 5.67 17.02
CA ARG A 13 15.45 5.29 15.97
C ARG A 13 14.75 4.58 14.81
N LEU A 14 13.84 3.65 15.12
CA LEU A 14 13.07 2.92 14.12
C LEU A 14 12.08 3.83 13.38
N VAL A 15 11.40 4.73 14.11
CA VAL A 15 10.48 5.72 13.53
C VAL A 15 11.22 6.64 12.56
N ALA A 16 12.38 7.17 12.96
CA ALA A 16 13.20 8.03 12.10
C ALA A 16 13.70 7.28 10.84
N ALA A 17 14.21 6.06 10.99
CA ALA A 17 14.65 5.25 9.86
C ALA A 17 13.52 4.98 8.86
N ASN A 18 12.32 4.65 9.34
CA ASN A 18 11.15 4.45 8.51
C ASN A 18 10.76 5.73 7.75
N MET A 19 10.83 6.90 8.39
CA MET A 19 10.57 8.17 7.70
C MET A 19 11.55 8.41 6.55
N ILE A 20 12.85 8.17 6.75
CA ILE A 20 13.87 8.31 5.70
C ILE A 20 13.61 7.32 4.56
N LEU A 21 13.32 6.07 4.88
CA LEU A 21 13.05 5.03 3.88
C LEU A 21 11.87 5.38 2.95
N ARG A 22 10.87 6.13 3.44
CA ARG A 22 9.75 6.61 2.62
C ARG A 22 10.19 7.57 1.51
N PHE A 23 11.25 8.35 1.72
CA PHE A 23 11.74 9.32 0.73
C PHE A 23 12.82 8.75 -0.21
N VAL A 24 13.51 7.69 0.19
CA VAL A 24 14.62 7.11 -0.59
C VAL A 24 14.14 5.99 -1.53
N ARG A 25 13.02 5.32 -1.21
CA ARG A 25 12.43 4.31 -2.11
C ARG A 25 11.94 4.98 -3.40
N ARG A 26 12.37 4.45 -4.54
CA ARG A 26 12.02 4.93 -5.90
C ARG A 26 11.07 3.95 -6.56
N GLY A 27 10.16 4.45 -7.39
CA GLY A 27 9.21 3.64 -8.18
C GLY A 27 7.78 4.15 -8.10
N ALA A 28 6.81 3.34 -8.54
CA ALA A 28 5.38 3.66 -8.43
C ALA A 28 4.83 3.61 -6.98
N ILE A 29 5.63 3.10 -6.04
CA ILE A 29 5.32 3.05 -4.61
C ILE A 29 5.78 4.35 -3.95
N LEU A 30 4.83 5.10 -3.39
CA LEU A 30 5.07 6.33 -2.64
C LEU A 30 5.56 6.07 -1.21
N SER A 31 5.13 4.98 -0.59
CA SER A 31 5.43 4.71 0.81
C SER A 31 5.16 3.27 1.18
N VAL A 32 5.94 2.76 2.14
CA VAL A 32 5.73 1.46 2.77
C VAL A 32 5.74 1.66 4.29
N ALA A 33 4.72 1.14 4.97
CA ALA A 33 4.66 1.12 6.43
C ALA A 33 4.47 -0.32 6.92
N SER A 34 5.41 -0.83 7.72
CA SER A 34 5.27 -2.16 8.32
C SER A 34 4.24 -2.12 9.46
N LEU A 35 3.34 -3.10 9.48
CA LEU A 35 2.39 -3.26 10.58
C LEU A 35 3.09 -3.96 11.75
N LEU A 36 3.12 -3.30 12.92
CA LEU A 36 3.83 -3.75 14.11
C LEU A 36 3.48 -5.20 14.47
N GLY A 37 4.51 -6.06 14.59
CA GLY A 37 4.34 -7.46 14.97
C GLY A 37 3.83 -8.38 13.86
N SER A 38 3.76 -7.92 12.60
CA SER A 38 3.34 -8.75 11.47
C SER A 38 4.34 -8.71 10.30
N GLU A 39 4.22 -9.69 9.40
CA GLU A 39 4.92 -9.68 8.10
C GLU A 39 4.16 -8.90 7.02
N ALA A 40 3.07 -8.21 7.40
CA ALA A 40 2.29 -7.39 6.51
C ALA A 40 2.82 -5.95 6.45
N GLU A 41 2.74 -5.36 5.27
CA GLU A 41 3.07 -3.97 5.01
C GLU A 41 1.90 -3.28 4.33
N VAL A 42 1.78 -1.98 4.60
CA VAL A 42 0.88 -1.08 3.89
C VAL A 42 1.69 -0.36 2.82
N LEU A 43 1.31 -0.55 1.57
CA LEU A 43 1.83 0.12 0.40
C LEU A 43 0.89 1.25 0.03
N GLU A 44 1.48 2.41 -0.27
CA GLU A 44 0.76 3.51 -0.91
C GLU A 44 1.33 3.74 -2.30
N LEU A 45 0.46 3.81 -3.31
CA LEU A 45 0.87 3.90 -4.70
C LEU A 45 -0.08 4.76 -5.53
N VAL A 46 0.45 5.41 -6.57
CA VAL A 46 -0.32 6.28 -7.46
C VAL A 46 -0.61 5.56 -8.76
N VAL A 47 -1.87 5.58 -9.17
CA VAL A 47 -2.28 5.09 -10.48
C VAL A 47 -1.71 6.00 -11.57
N SER A 48 -0.79 5.46 -12.37
CA SER A 48 -0.25 6.11 -13.56
C SER A 48 -1.30 6.19 -14.67
N GLU A 49 -1.26 7.24 -15.49
CA GLU A 49 -2.09 7.37 -16.70
C GLU A 49 -1.87 6.23 -17.70
N ARG A 50 -0.67 5.61 -17.70
CA ARG A 50 -0.30 4.55 -18.63
C ARG A 50 -0.64 3.15 -18.14
N TRP A 51 -1.18 3.02 -16.92
CA TRP A 51 -1.43 1.72 -16.34
C TRP A 51 -2.62 1.04 -17.03
N VAL A 52 -2.47 -0.23 -17.40
CA VAL A 52 -3.43 -0.94 -18.26
C VAL A 52 -4.82 -1.14 -17.63
N TYR A 53 -4.95 -0.91 -16.31
CA TYR A 53 -6.18 -1.04 -15.56
C TYR A 53 -6.88 0.29 -15.24
N VAL A 54 -6.37 1.41 -15.77
CA VAL A 54 -7.10 2.68 -15.72
C VAL A 54 -8.46 2.53 -16.42
N ASP A 55 -9.50 3.10 -15.82
CA ASP A 55 -10.89 3.06 -16.29
C ASP A 55 -11.53 1.66 -16.35
N LYS A 56 -10.89 0.65 -15.73
CA LYS A 56 -11.46 -0.69 -15.58
C LYS A 56 -11.95 -0.93 -14.13
N PRO A 57 -12.97 -1.78 -13.95
CA PRO A 57 -13.44 -2.15 -12.62
C PRO A 57 -12.37 -2.97 -11.89
N LEU A 58 -12.28 -2.81 -10.57
CA LEU A 58 -11.28 -3.46 -9.72
C LEU A 58 -11.28 -4.99 -9.89
N ARG A 59 -12.44 -5.61 -10.09
CA ARG A 59 -12.57 -7.06 -10.32
C ARG A 59 -11.85 -7.59 -11.57
N SER A 60 -11.46 -6.69 -12.49
CA SER A 60 -10.69 -7.07 -13.69
C SER A 60 -9.19 -7.16 -13.43
N ILE A 61 -8.74 -6.70 -12.25
CA ILE A 61 -7.33 -6.69 -11.87
C ILE A 61 -7.03 -7.99 -11.13
N ASP A 62 -6.06 -8.74 -11.64
CA ASP A 62 -5.56 -9.92 -10.95
C ASP A 62 -4.53 -9.49 -9.89
N PHE A 63 -5.02 -9.26 -8.67
CA PHE A 63 -4.13 -8.91 -7.56
C PHE A 63 -3.33 -10.14 -7.13
N PRO A 64 -2.02 -9.97 -6.83
CA PRO A 64 -1.22 -11.05 -6.27
C PRO A 64 -1.86 -11.65 -5.02
N SER A 65 -1.72 -12.96 -4.84
CA SER A 65 -2.06 -13.62 -3.58
C SER A 65 -1.41 -12.91 -2.39
N ASP A 66 -2.05 -12.97 -1.23
CA ASP A 66 -1.59 -12.29 -0.01
C ASP A 66 -1.53 -10.75 -0.12
N THR A 67 -2.34 -10.18 -1.02
CA THR A 67 -2.50 -8.72 -1.20
C THR A 67 -3.98 -8.33 -1.24
N ASN A 68 -4.30 -7.16 -0.68
CA ASN A 68 -5.66 -6.60 -0.67
C ASN A 68 -5.63 -5.08 -0.81
N LEU A 69 -6.52 -4.52 -1.65
CA LEU A 69 -6.75 -3.09 -1.73
C LEU A 69 -7.71 -2.65 -0.62
N GLY A 70 -7.18 -1.93 0.37
CA GLY A 70 -7.98 -1.47 1.52
C GLY A 70 -8.73 -0.16 1.26
N ALA A 71 -8.13 0.78 0.52
CA ALA A 71 -8.76 2.07 0.24
C ALA A 71 -8.24 2.69 -1.06
N VAL A 72 -9.07 3.55 -1.65
CA VAL A 72 -8.69 4.47 -2.72
C VAL A 72 -8.84 5.89 -2.21
N VAL A 73 -7.80 6.71 -2.34
CA VAL A 73 -7.85 8.14 -2.04
C VAL A 73 -7.89 8.91 -3.35
N ARG A 74 -9.04 9.55 -3.62
CA ARG A 74 -9.28 10.34 -4.83
C ARG A 74 -9.60 11.77 -4.44
N GLN A 75 -8.78 12.72 -4.90
CA GLN A 75 -8.97 14.15 -4.61
C GLN A 75 -9.14 14.44 -3.11
N GLY A 76 -8.38 13.74 -2.26
CA GLY A 76 -8.44 13.87 -0.80
C GLY A 76 -9.61 13.15 -0.11
N LYS A 77 -10.50 12.48 -0.86
CA LYS A 77 -11.59 11.67 -0.30
C LYS A 77 -11.20 10.20 -0.25
N VAL A 78 -11.49 9.56 0.87
CA VAL A 78 -11.31 8.11 1.04
C VAL A 78 -12.54 7.38 0.50
N ILE A 79 -12.30 6.38 -0.35
CA ILE A 79 -13.28 5.51 -0.96
C ILE A 79 -12.95 4.09 -0.51
N ILE A 80 -13.93 3.39 0.05
CA ILE A 80 -13.82 1.95 0.34
C ILE A 80 -14.18 1.20 -0.95
N PRO A 81 -13.22 0.51 -1.58
CA PRO A 81 -13.44 -0.09 -2.88
C PRO A 81 -14.30 -1.36 -2.80
N SER A 82 -15.04 -1.59 -3.86
CA SER A 82 -15.72 -2.84 -4.20
C SER A 82 -15.21 -3.36 -5.54
N GLY A 83 -15.61 -4.57 -5.94
CA GLY A 83 -15.23 -5.12 -7.25
C GLY A 83 -15.65 -4.25 -8.45
N ASP A 84 -16.70 -3.44 -8.30
CA ASP A 84 -17.20 -2.51 -9.33
C ASP A 84 -16.52 -1.14 -9.29
N THR A 85 -15.67 -0.87 -8.29
CA THR A 85 -14.95 0.40 -8.20
C THR A 85 -14.02 0.56 -9.39
N VAL A 86 -14.18 1.65 -10.13
CA VAL A 86 -13.34 1.98 -11.29
C VAL A 86 -12.20 2.89 -10.86
N LEU A 87 -10.98 2.43 -11.08
CA LEU A 87 -9.76 3.18 -10.76
C LEU A 87 -9.48 4.23 -11.82
N LYS A 88 -9.02 5.40 -11.39
CA LYS A 88 -8.70 6.55 -12.25
C LYS A 88 -7.24 6.93 -12.09
N ALA A 89 -6.66 7.49 -13.14
CA ALA A 89 -5.32 8.07 -13.07
C ALA A 89 -5.25 9.12 -11.94
N GLY A 90 -4.15 9.10 -11.19
CA GLY A 90 -3.94 9.96 -10.01
C GLY A 90 -4.61 9.48 -8.73
N ASP A 91 -5.39 8.39 -8.75
CA ASP A 91 -5.85 7.75 -7.53
C ASP A 91 -4.65 7.26 -6.70
N ARG A 92 -4.72 7.45 -5.38
CA ARG A 92 -3.78 6.84 -4.43
C ARG A 92 -4.40 5.58 -3.86
N LEU A 93 -3.77 4.44 -4.12
CA LEU A 93 -4.22 3.13 -3.65
C LEU A 93 -3.50 2.80 -2.33
N ILE A 94 -4.27 2.40 -1.33
CA ILE A 94 -3.75 1.90 -0.05
C ILE A 94 -3.90 0.38 -0.05
N ILE A 95 -2.78 -0.32 -0.14
CA ILE A 95 -2.73 -1.77 -0.32
C ILE A 95 -2.11 -2.40 0.92
N PHE A 96 -2.72 -3.47 1.41
CA PHE A 96 -2.15 -4.35 2.43
C PHE A 96 -1.54 -5.56 1.72
N SER A 97 -0.27 -5.86 1.98
CA SER A 97 0.41 -6.98 1.33
C SER A 97 1.39 -7.64 2.29
N MET A 98 1.53 -8.96 2.20
CA MET A 98 2.65 -9.64 2.87
C MET A 98 3.96 -9.26 2.19
N LYS A 99 5.05 -9.12 2.96
CA LYS A 99 6.39 -8.72 2.43
C LYS A 99 6.82 -9.49 1.19
N LYS A 100 6.55 -10.81 1.15
CA LYS A 100 6.88 -11.70 0.04
C LYS A 100 6.15 -11.37 -1.27
N ALA A 101 4.98 -10.72 -1.20
CA ALA A 101 4.13 -10.42 -2.34
C ALA A 101 4.36 -9.01 -2.92
N ILE A 102 5.08 -8.14 -2.19
CA ILE A 102 5.39 -6.77 -2.63
C ILE A 102 6.04 -6.71 -4.02
N PRO A 103 7.02 -7.58 -4.38
CA PRO A 103 7.60 -7.54 -5.73
C PRO A 103 6.58 -7.80 -6.85
N MET A 104 5.58 -8.63 -6.59
CA MET A 104 4.50 -8.90 -7.55
C MET A 104 3.56 -7.70 -7.69
N VAL A 105 3.31 -6.97 -6.58
CA VAL A 105 2.56 -5.72 -6.60
C VAL A 105 3.29 -4.64 -7.41
N GLU A 106 4.62 -4.54 -7.29
CA GLU A 106 5.44 -3.63 -8.10
C GLU A 106 5.36 -3.97 -9.59
N GLN A 107 5.40 -5.26 -9.93
CA GLN A 107 5.33 -5.74 -11.31
C GLN A 107 3.96 -5.46 -11.96
N LEU A 108 2.88 -5.60 -11.19
CA LEU A 108 1.51 -5.28 -11.62
C LEU A 108 1.39 -3.81 -12.10
N LEU A 109 2.18 -2.89 -11.53
CA LEU A 109 2.13 -1.46 -11.84
C LEU A 109 2.98 -1.06 -13.04
N THR A 110 3.95 -1.89 -13.42
CA THR A 110 4.84 -1.65 -14.57
C THR A 110 4.27 -2.24 -15.86
N SER A 111 3.25 -3.09 -15.74
CA SER A 111 2.61 -3.82 -16.83
C SER A 111 1.47 -3.04 -17.49
#